data_AF-A0A6I9MMM4-F1
#
_entry.id   AF-A0A6I9MMM4-F1
#
_cell.length_a   1.000
_cell.length_b   1.000
_cell.length_c   1.000
_cell.angle_alpha   90.00
_cell.angle_beta   90.00
_cell.angle_gamma   90.00
#
_symmetry.space_group_name_H-M   'P 1'
#
loop_
_entity.id
_entity.type
_entity.pdbx_description
1 polymer ?
#
loop_
_entity_poly.entity_id
_entity_poly.type
_entity_poly.pdbx_seq_one_letter_code
_entity_poly.pdbx_strand_id
1 'polypeptide(L)' 'MVLESVMFAILAERELGPKLYGIFPQGRLEQYVPSRKLDTCELSDPSISAEVAEKMAKFHVMRMPFNKEPKWLFGTMDK' A
#
# COMPACT_ATOMS: atom_id res chain seq x y z
N MET A 1 7.09 2.53 12.96
CA MET A 1 5.88 2.41 13.81
C MET A 1 4.88 3.55 13.64
N VAL A 2 5.13 4.79 14.08
CA VAL A 2 4.09 5.86 14.02
C VAL A 2 3.67 6.20 12.57
N LEU A 3 4.63 6.43 11.67
CA LEU A 3 4.34 6.76 10.27
C LEU A 3 3.64 5.62 9.51
N GLU A 4 4.03 4.37 9.77
CA GLU A 4 3.37 3.18 9.19
C GLU A 4 1.92 3.05 9.67
N SER A 5 1.68 3.31 10.94
CA SER A 5 0.34 3.30 11.54
C SER A 5 -0.57 4.35 10.89
N VAL A 6 -0.06 5.56 10.68
CA VAL A 6 -0.77 6.66 9.99
C VAL A 6 -1.03 6.29 8.53
N MET A 7 -0.08 5.65 7.83
CA MET A 7 -0.27 5.19 6.46
C MET A 7 -1.41 4.18 6.35
N PHE A 8 -1.38 3.12 7.17
CA PHE A 8 -2.42 2.10 7.15
C PHE A 8 -3.79 2.66 7.49
N ALA A 9 -3.89 3.52 8.50
CA ALA A 9 -5.15 4.17 8.85
C ALA A 9 -5.71 4.98 7.67
N ILE A 10 -4.90 5.81 7.00
CA ILE A 10 -5.36 6.61 5.86
C ILE A 10 -5.78 5.74 4.68
N LEU A 11 -5.07 4.65 4.40
CA LEU A 11 -5.43 3.72 3.32
C LEU A 11 -6.75 3.00 3.62
N ALA A 12 -6.95 2.57 4.86
CA ALA A 12 -8.19 1.94 5.31
C ALA A 12 -9.39 2.90 5.22
N GLU A 13 -9.23 4.13 5.70
CA GLU A 13 -10.29 5.18 5.66
C GLU A 13 -10.65 5.61 4.24
N ARG A 14 -9.74 5.46 3.28
CA ARG A 14 -9.98 5.76 1.86
C ARG A 14 -10.43 4.55 1.03
N GLU A 15 -10.70 3.41 1.68
CA GLU A 15 -11.08 2.15 1.01
C GLU A 15 -10.02 1.66 -0.01
N LEU A 16 -8.76 2.05 0.18
CA LEU A 16 -7.63 1.64 -0.67
C LEU A 16 -6.81 0.50 -0.04
N GLY A 17 -7.24 0.02 1.12
CA GLY A 17 -6.68 -1.14 1.80
C GLY A 17 -7.72 -1.81 2.70
N PRO A 18 -7.36 -2.93 3.34
CA PRO A 18 -8.22 -3.59 4.31
C PRO A 18 -8.60 -2.66 5.46
N LYS A 19 -9.78 -2.85 6.05
CA LYS A 19 -10.13 -2.14 7.30
C LYS A 19 -9.11 -2.46 8.39
N LEU A 20 -8.75 -1.44 9.16
CA LEU A 20 -7.84 -1.56 10.29
C LEU A 20 -8.63 -1.68 11.59
N TYR A 21 -8.45 -2.78 12.33
CA TYR A 21 -9.16 -3.02 13.61
C TYR A 21 -8.33 -2.64 14.83
N GLY A 22 -6.99 -2.66 14.73
CA GLY A 22 -6.13 -2.28 15.84
C GLY A 22 -4.65 -2.41 15.51
N ILE A 23 -3.82 -1.66 16.24
CA ILE A 23 -2.36 -1.65 16.13
C ILE A 23 -1.78 -1.92 17.53
N PHE A 24 -0.74 -2.73 17.58
CA PHE A 24 -0.03 -3.13 18.80
C PHE A 24 1.47 -3.22 18.52
N PRO A 25 2.35 -3.27 19.54
CA PRO A 25 3.80 -3.27 19.32
C PRO A 25 4.30 -4.39 18.39
N GLN A 26 3.62 -5.54 18.38
CA GLN A 26 3.99 -6.72 17.58
C GLN A 26 3.32 -6.76 16.19
N GLY A 27 2.46 -5.80 15.84
CA GLY A 27 1.78 -5.82 14.54
C GLY A 27 0.43 -5.12 14.54
N ARG A 28 -0.48 -5.62 13.71
CA ARG A 28 -1.81 -5.04 13.51
C ARG A 28 -2.84 -6.12 13.18
N LEU A 29 -4.10 -5.82 13.46
CA LEU A 29 -5.26 -6.61 13.07
C LEU A 29 -5.98 -5.87 11.94
N GLU A 30 -6.21 -6.58 10.84
CA GLU A 30 -6.80 -6.05 9.61
C GLU A 30 -7.94 -6.95 9.13
N GLN A 31 -8.80 -6.41 8.28
CA GLN A 31 -9.83 -7.17 7.59
C GLN A 31 -9.21 -8.30 6.74
N TYR A 32 -9.73 -9.51 6.93
CA TYR A 32 -9.47 -10.59 5.99
C TYR A 32 -10.17 -10.33 4.67
N VAL A 33 -9.41 -10.35 3.57
CA VAL A 33 -9.92 -10.20 2.20
C VAL A 33 -9.85 -11.56 1.50
N PRO A 34 -10.99 -12.24 1.26
CA PRO A 34 -11.02 -13.50 0.53
C PRO A 34 -10.52 -13.28 -0.90
N SER A 35 -9.27 -13.65 -1.16
CA SER A 35 -8.59 -13.38 -2.43
C SER A 35 -7.41 -14.33 -2.62
N ARG A 36 -6.90 -14.39 -3.85
CA ARG A 36 -5.60 -14.99 -4.16
C ARG A 36 -4.64 -13.90 -4.63
N LYS A 37 -3.34 -14.15 -4.47
CA LYS A 37 -2.30 -13.33 -5.09
C LYS A 37 -2.24 -13.67 -6.58
N LEU A 38 -1.76 -12.70 -7.37
CA LEU A 38 -1.39 -12.94 -8.77
C LEU A 38 -0.06 -13.68 -8.81
N ASP A 39 0.07 -14.60 -9.76
CA ASP A 39 1.34 -15.23 -10.11
C ASP A 39 2.13 -14.31 -11.06
N THR A 40 3.46 -14.47 -11.08
CA THR A 40 4.35 -13.60 -11.86
C THR A 40 4.00 -13.59 -13.35
N CYS A 41 3.59 -14.73 -13.91
CA CYS A 41 3.20 -14.81 -15.34
C CYS A 41 1.94 -14.00 -15.65
N GLU A 42 1.00 -13.91 -14.71
CA GLU A 42 -0.27 -13.19 -14.88
C GLU A 42 -0.07 -11.67 -14.99
N LEU A 43 1.01 -11.14 -14.43
CA LEU A 43 1.31 -9.70 -14.52
C LEU A 43 1.58 -9.23 -15.96
N SER A 44 1.92 -10.16 -16.86
CA SER A 44 2.14 -9.89 -18.29
C SER A 44 0.85 -9.94 -19.12
N ASP A 45 -0.27 -10.42 -18.56
CA ASP A 45 -1.55 -10.39 -19.23
C ASP A 45 -2.01 -8.93 -19.41
N PRO A 46 -2.35 -8.48 -20.64
CA PRO A 46 -2.69 -7.08 -20.89
C PRO A 46 -3.89 -6.57 -20.07
N SER A 47 -4.89 -7.41 -19.80
CA SER A 47 -6.07 -7.00 -19.04
C SER A 47 -5.74 -6.81 -17.55
N ILE A 48 -4.96 -7.73 -16.98
CA ILE A 48 -4.46 -7.62 -15.61
C ILE A 48 -3.51 -6.43 -15.48
N SER A 49 -2.62 -6.24 -16.44
CA SER A 49 -1.66 -5.14 -16.43
C SER A 49 -2.35 -3.77 -16.49
N ALA A 50 -3.40 -3.62 -17.30
CA ALA A 50 -4.22 -2.41 -17.35
C ALA A 50 -4.88 -2.12 -15.99
N GLU A 51 -5.42 -3.14 -15.33
CA GLU A 51 -6.00 -3.05 -13.99
C GLU A 51 -4.98 -2.65 -12.92
N VAL A 52 -3.75 -3.19 -12.99
CA VAL A 52 -2.65 -2.80 -12.12
C VAL A 52 -2.26 -1.34 -12.36
N ALA A 53 -2.17 -0.91 -13.61
CA ALA A 53 -1.83 0.46 -13.98
C ALA A 53 -2.86 1.47 -13.46
N GLU A 54 -4.16 1.17 -13.56
CA GLU A 54 -5.21 2.03 -13.03
C GLU A 54 -5.13 2.15 -11.50
N LYS A 55 -4.96 1.03 -10.80
CA LYS A 55 -4.78 1.02 -9.34
C LYS A 55 -3.52 1.82 -8.94
N MET A 56 -2.40 1.60 -9.63
CA MET A 56 -1.15 2.33 -9.39
C MET A 56 -1.31 3.84 -9.59
N ALA A 57 -2.00 4.27 -10.64
CA ALA A 57 -2.29 5.68 -10.89
C ALA A 57 -3.09 6.31 -9.74
N LYS A 58 -4.13 5.62 -9.24
CA LYS A 58 -4.91 6.05 -8.06
C LYS A 58 -4.02 6.19 -6.82
N PHE A 59 -3.08 5.27 -6.61
CA PHE A 59 -2.12 5.36 -5.50
C PHE A 59 -1.18 6.56 -5.63
N HIS A 60 -0.64 6.80 -6.84
CA HIS A 60 0.34 7.88 -7.07
C HIS A 60 -0.23 9.29 -6.89
N VAL A 61 -1.52 9.50 -7.14
CA VAL A 61 -2.16 10.82 -6.96
C VAL A 61 -2.59 11.11 -5.52
N MET A 62 -2.42 10.17 -4.59
CA MET A 62 -2.85 10.36 -3.21
C MET A 62 -2.06 11.46 -2.49
N ARG A 63 -2.79 12.44 -1.95
CA ARG A 63 -2.23 13.38 -0.97
C ARG A 63 -2.14 12.70 0.39
N MET A 64 -0.92 12.33 0.76
CA MET A 64 -0.57 11.72 2.05
C MET A 64 0.20 12.72 2.94
N PRO A 65 0.01 12.72 4.27
CA PRO A 65 0.67 13.65 5.20
C PRO A 65 2.09 13.20 5.57
N PHE A 66 2.96 13.00 4.57
CA PHE A 66 4.34 12.54 4.75
C PHE A 66 5.33 13.49 4.08
N ASN A 67 6.61 13.37 4.43
CA ASN A 67 7.68 14.05 3.72
C ASN A 67 7.60 13.69 2.21
N LYS A 68 7.67 14.72 1.37
CA LYS A 68 7.57 14.64 -0.09
C LYS A 68 8.92 14.67 -0.79
N GLU A 69 10.00 14.88 -0.03
CA GLU A 69 11.34 14.77 -0.59
C GLU A 69 11.66 13.30 -0.94
N PRO A 70 12.17 13.01 -2.15
CA PRO A 70 12.42 11.66 -2.64
C PRO A 70 13.72 11.06 -2.07
N LYS A 71 13.88 11.09 -0.74
CA LYS A 71 15.09 10.64 -0.03
C LYS A 71 15.05 9.15 0.36
N TRP A 72 13.89 8.51 0.22
CA TRP A 72 13.67 7.15 0.72
C TRP A 72 14.58 6.11 0.05
N LEU A 73 14.78 6.17 -1.27
CA LEU A 73 15.55 5.16 -2.00
C LEU A 73 17.01 5.13 -1.53
N PHE A 74 17.72 6.25 -1.67
CA PHE A 74 19.14 6.33 -1.29
C PHE A 74 19.33 6.18 0.23
N GLY A 75 18.47 6.79 1.04
CA GLY A 75 18.54 6.64 2.50
C GLY A 75 18.24 5.22 3.01
N THR A 76 17.66 4.35 2.18
CA THR A 76 17.48 2.92 2.47
C THR A 76 18.63 2.08 1.94
N MET A 77 19.17 2.42 0.75
CA MET A 77 20.31 1.71 0.16
C MET A 77 21.61 1.87 0.96
N ASP A 78 21.78 3.00 1.65
CA ASP A 78 22.97 3.29 2.46
C ASP A 78 22.94 2.64 3.86
N LYS A 79 21.87 1.88 4.18
CA LYS A 79 21.72 1.13 5.44
C LYS A 79 21.99 -0.35 5.23
#